data_AF-A0A7J9BAZ6-F1
#
_entry.id   AF-A0A7J9BAZ6-F1
#
_cell.length_a   1.000
_cell.length_b   1.000
_cell.length_c   1.000
_cell.angle_alpha   90.00
_cell.angle_beta   90.00
_cell.angle_gamma   90.00
#
_symmetry.space_group_name_H-M   'P 1'
#
loop_
_entity.id
_entity.type
_entity.pdbx_description
1 polymer ?
#
loop_
_entity_poly.entity_id
_entity_poly.type
_entity_poly.pdbx_seq_one_letter_code
_entity_poly.pdbx_strand_id
1 'polypeptide(L)'
;MAEGLGVHDPSLLSNMIRDVDSDSMFRLNRYPPSSFHTPPPPHRATTTTEIGFGEHTDPQMLTILRSNDVGGLQICVAGGTWVPVTPDPTAFCINVGDVLQ
;
A
#
# COMPACT_ATOMS: atom_id res chain seq x y z
N MET A 1 2.14 -17.49 5.85
CA MET A 1 0.83 -17.16 6.46
C MET A 1 0.13 -18.41 6.96
N ALA A 2 -0.22 -19.37 6.08
CA ALA A 2 -0.98 -20.58 6.43
C ALA A 2 -0.42 -21.36 7.65
N GLU A 3 0.89 -21.60 7.71
CA GLU A 3 1.53 -22.27 8.85
C GLU A 3 1.32 -21.53 10.18
N GLY A 4 1.53 -20.21 10.20
CA GLY A 4 1.34 -19.38 11.39
C GLY A 4 -0.12 -19.25 11.82
N LEU A 5 -1.07 -19.58 10.94
CA LEU A 5 -2.51 -19.64 11.22
C LEU A 5 -2.97 -21.06 11.62
N GLY A 6 -2.06 -22.05 11.66
CA GLY A 6 -2.39 -23.43 12.01
C GLY A 6 -3.18 -24.19 10.92
N VAL A 7 -3.13 -23.73 9.68
CA VAL A 7 -3.76 -24.43 8.54
C VAL A 7 -3.02 -25.75 8.29
N HIS A 8 -3.76 -26.86 8.17
CA HIS A 8 -3.19 -28.20 8.01
C HIS A 8 -2.28 -28.32 6.78
N ASP A 9 -2.65 -27.68 5.67
CA ASP A 9 -1.82 -27.59 4.46
C ASP A 9 -1.21 -26.18 4.34
N PRO A 10 0.09 -26.02 4.60
CA PRO A 10 0.77 -24.72 4.48
C PRO A 10 0.77 -24.16 3.05
N SER A 11 0.55 -25.00 2.04
CA SER A 11 0.55 -24.59 0.64
C SER A 11 -0.77 -24.00 0.17
N LEU A 12 -1.86 -24.14 0.95
CA LEU A 12 -3.22 -23.75 0.58
C LEU A 12 -3.30 -22.32 -0.01
N LEU A 13 -2.83 -21.33 0.73
CA LEU A 13 -2.86 -19.92 0.28
C LEU A 13 -1.94 -19.69 -0.93
N SER A 14 -0.79 -20.37 -0.97
CA SER A 14 0.14 -20.21 -2.10
C SER A 14 -0.40 -20.83 -3.38
N ASN A 15 -1.20 -21.90 -3.28
CA ASN A 15 -1.82 -22.55 -4.42
C ASN A 15 -2.89 -21.65 -5.04
N MET A 16 -3.64 -20.89 -4.25
CA MET A 16 -4.61 -19.90 -4.76
C MET A 16 -3.95 -18.79 -5.61
N ILE A 17 -2.70 -18.42 -5.32
CA ILE A 17 -1.94 -17.43 -6.10
C ILE A 17 -1.32 -18.07 -7.34
N ARG A 18 -0.88 -19.32 -7.24
CA ARG A 18 -0.17 -20.03 -8.32
C ARG A 18 -1.09 -20.70 -9.33
N ASP A 19 -2.38 -20.76 -9.05
CA ASP A 19 -3.38 -21.30 -9.96
C ASP A 19 -3.32 -20.56 -11.31
N VAL A 20 -3.53 -21.31 -12.40
CA VAL A 20 -3.50 -20.76 -13.76
C VAL A 20 -4.63 -19.76 -14.01
N ASP A 21 -5.74 -19.94 -13.30
CA ASP A 21 -6.90 -19.06 -13.36
C ASP A 21 -6.82 -17.91 -12.33
N SER A 22 -5.68 -17.74 -11.65
CA SER A 22 -5.47 -16.66 -10.69
C SER A 22 -5.42 -15.29 -11.37
N ASP A 23 -6.23 -14.35 -10.87
CA ASP A 23 -6.25 -12.97 -11.36
C ASP A 23 -5.18 -12.11 -10.66
N SER A 24 -3.94 -12.21 -11.14
CA SER A 24 -2.81 -11.42 -10.66
C SER A 24 -2.59 -10.18 -11.52
N MET A 25 -2.51 -9.01 -10.88
CA MET A 25 -2.28 -7.73 -11.55
C MET A 25 -0.94 -7.11 -11.18
N PHE A 26 -0.36 -6.35 -12.12
CA PHE A 26 0.85 -5.55 -11.88
C PHE A 26 0.59 -4.07 -12.19
N ARG A 27 0.86 -3.20 -11.22
CA ARG A 27 0.65 -1.75 -11.34
C ARG A 27 1.97 -1.01 -11.18
N LEU A 28 2.26 -0.11 -12.12
CA LEU A 28 3.37 0.85 -12.03
C LEU A 28 2.82 2.24 -11.79
N ASN A 29 3.09 2.79 -10.61
CA ASN A 29 2.68 4.15 -10.26
C ASN A 29 3.83 5.13 -10.46
N ARG A 30 3.52 6.30 -11.02
CA ARG A 30 4.44 7.44 -11.09
C ARG A 30 3.78 8.65 -10.45
N TYR A 31 4.38 9.12 -9.36
CA TYR A 31 3.95 10.32 -8.66
C TYR A 31 4.95 11.45 -8.96
N PRO A 32 4.59 12.44 -9.81
CA PRO A 32 5.48 13.57 -10.09
C PRO A 32 5.58 14.50 -8.87
N PRO A 33 6.68 15.27 -8.72
CA PRO A 33 6.75 16.34 -7.74
C PRO A 33 5.61 17.35 -7.93
N SER A 34 5.10 17.88 -6.82
CA SER A 34 4.05 18.89 -6.85
C SER A 34 4.54 20.16 -7.56
N SER A 35 3.66 20.78 -8.35
CA SER A 35 4.02 21.93 -9.20
C SER A 35 3.93 23.28 -8.47
N PHE A 36 3.69 23.27 -7.16
CA PHE A 36 3.48 24.48 -6.35
C PHE A 36 4.81 25.14 -5.98
N HIS A 37 5.42 25.81 -6.97
CA HIS A 37 6.55 26.72 -6.77
C HIS A 37 6.18 28.03 -6.05
N THR A 38 4.93 28.19 -5.61
CA THR A 38 4.48 29.35 -4.83
C THR A 38 4.12 28.91 -3.42
N PRO A 39 4.86 29.36 -2.39
CA PRO A 39 4.43 29.13 -1.01
C PRO A 39 3.08 29.80 -0.79
N PRO A 40 2.11 29.13 -0.13
CA PRO A 40 0.86 29.78 0.22
C PRO A 40 1.14 30.99 1.13
N PRO A 41 0.34 32.07 1.04
CA PRO A 41 0.48 33.22 1.93
C PRO A 41 0.40 32.76 3.41
N PRO A 42 1.11 33.43 4.33
CA PRO A 42 1.33 32.96 5.70
C PRO A 42 0.06 32.71 6.52
N HIS A 43 -1.09 33.24 6.08
CA HIS A 43 -2.40 33.05 6.71
C HIS A 43 -3.24 31.90 6.11
N ARG A 44 -2.73 31.18 5.11
CA ARG A 44 -3.40 30.04 4.46
C ARG A 44 -2.45 28.86 4.29
N ALA A 45 -1.64 28.58 5.31
CA ALA A 45 -0.99 27.28 5.44
C ALA A 45 -2.05 26.20 5.75
N THR A 46 -3.02 26.02 4.86
CA THR A 46 -3.68 24.74 4.74
C THR A 46 -2.59 23.83 4.21
N THR A 47 -2.14 22.90 5.05
CA THR A 47 -1.27 21.79 4.67
C THR A 47 -2.04 20.92 3.68
N THR A 48 -2.21 21.39 2.45
CA THR A 48 -2.83 20.61 1.38
C THR A 48 -1.75 19.65 0.91
N THR A 49 -1.56 18.56 1.64
CA THR A 49 -0.80 17.41 1.15
C THR A 49 -1.51 16.93 -0.11
N GLU A 50 -0.86 17.01 -1.27
CA GLU A 50 -1.41 16.46 -2.50
C GLU A 50 -1.53 14.95 -2.36
N ILE A 51 -2.74 14.42 -2.55
CA ILE A 51 -3.01 12.99 -2.52
C ILE A 51 -2.57 12.40 -3.87
N GLY A 52 -1.51 11.59 -3.86
CA GLY A 52 -1.05 10.89 -5.06
C GLY A 52 -1.98 9.74 -5.48
N PHE A 53 -2.48 8.98 -4.50
CA PHE A 53 -3.47 7.92 -4.69
C PHE A 53 -4.39 7.90 -3.45
N GLY A 54 -5.71 7.92 -3.67
CA GLY A 54 -6.70 8.04 -2.59
C GLY A 54 -6.67 6.88 -1.61
N GLU A 55 -7.29 7.07 -0.44
CA GLU A 55 -7.52 5.99 0.52
C GLU A 55 -8.32 4.85 -0.10
N HIS A 56 -7.93 3.61 0.17
CA HIS A 56 -8.62 2.40 -0.28
C HIS A 56 -8.09 1.19 0.50
N THR A 57 -8.81 0.08 0.39
CA THR A 57 -8.31 -1.28 0.64
C THR A 57 -7.98 -1.94 -0.69
N ASP A 58 -7.09 -2.93 -0.67
CA ASP A 58 -6.77 -3.72 -1.86
C ASP A 58 -7.81 -4.85 -1.97
N PRO A 59 -8.54 -4.99 -3.09
CA PRO A 59 -9.63 -5.98 -3.20
C PRO A 59 -9.13 -7.43 -3.32
N GLN A 60 -7.86 -7.62 -3.65
CA GLN A 60 -7.24 -8.91 -3.93
C GLN A 60 -6.68 -9.56 -2.63
N MET A 61 -6.06 -10.74 -2.70
CA MET A 61 -5.64 -11.47 -1.48
C MET A 61 -4.39 -10.88 -0.78
N LEU A 62 -3.38 -10.45 -1.54
CA LEU A 62 -2.08 -10.00 -1.05
C LEU A 62 -1.38 -9.01 -2.01
N THR A 63 -1.10 -7.77 -1.60
CA THR A 63 -0.28 -6.85 -2.40
C THR A 63 1.18 -6.92 -1.97
N ILE A 64 2.09 -7.02 -2.96
CA ILE A 64 3.53 -6.88 -2.75
C ILE A 64 3.97 -5.55 -3.38
N LEU A 65 4.31 -4.58 -2.53
CA LEU A 65 4.65 -3.22 -2.94
C LEU A 65 6.15 -2.95 -2.73
N ARG A 66 6.78 -2.32 -3.72
CA ARG A 66 8.12 -1.73 -3.61
C ARG A 66 8.07 -0.28 -4.09
N SER A 67 8.69 0.62 -3.34
CA SER A 67 8.86 2.03 -3.72
C SER A 67 10.34 2.40 -3.80
N ASN A 68 10.61 3.63 -4.23
CA ASN A 68 11.91 4.27 -4.01
C ASN A 68 12.02 4.78 -2.56
N ASP A 69 13.03 5.59 -2.30
CA ASP A 69 13.34 6.23 -1.02
C ASP A 69 12.50 7.49 -0.73
N VAL A 70 11.52 7.79 -1.56
CA VAL A 70 10.62 8.94 -1.37
C VAL A 70 9.40 8.51 -0.57
N GLY A 71 9.09 9.25 0.50
CA GLY A 71 7.90 9.01 1.33
C GLY A 71 6.60 9.30 0.58
N GLY A 72 5.47 8.88 1.17
CA GLY A 72 4.13 9.16 0.61
C GLY A 72 3.09 8.10 0.94
N LEU A 73 3.53 6.86 1.20
CA LEU A 73 2.64 5.81 1.71
C LEU A 73 2.23 6.13 3.15
N GLN A 74 0.93 6.11 3.40
CA GLN A 74 0.35 6.20 4.73
C GLN A 74 -0.61 5.02 4.92
N ILE A 75 -0.70 4.53 6.16
CA ILE A 75 -1.66 3.50 6.55
C ILE A 75 -2.61 4.05 7.60
N CYS A 76 -3.88 3.67 7.53
CA CYS A 76 -4.86 4.00 8.54
C CYS A 76 -4.84 2.91 9.61
N VAL A 77 -4.44 3.26 10.84
CA VAL A 77 -4.45 2.34 11.98
C VAL A 77 -5.80 2.39 12.69
N ALA A 78 -6.02 1.44 13.62
CA ALA A 78 -7.21 1.42 14.45
C ALA A 78 -7.48 2.80 15.09
N GLY A 79 -8.73 3.27 15.00
CA GLY A 79 -9.11 4.61 15.45
C GLY A 79 -9.03 5.70 14.36
N GLY A 80 -8.79 5.33 13.09
CA GLY A 80 -8.88 6.28 11.97
C GLY A 80 -7.66 7.18 11.81
N THR A 81 -6.56 6.87 12.51
CA THR A 81 -5.35 7.68 12.48
C THR A 81 -4.46 7.26 11.33
N TRP A 82 -4.01 8.22 10.51
CA TRP A 82 -3.08 7.97 9.43
C TRP A 82 -1.63 8.06 9.91
N VAL A 83 -0.86 7.01 9.68
CA VAL A 83 0.56 6.90 10.06
C VAL A 83 1.41 6.77 8.80
N PRO A 84 2.47 7.58 8.65
CA PRO A 84 3.39 7.43 7.52
C PRO A 84 4.20 6.14 7.64
N VAL A 85 4.36 5.43 6.52
CA VAL A 85 5.28 4.30 6.42
C VAL A 85 6.65 4.85 6.00
N THR A 86 7.70 4.48 6.74
CA THR A 86 9.08 4.89 6.39
C THR A 86 9.47 4.20 5.09
N PRO A 87 9.90 4.94 4.04
CA PRO A 87 10.28 4.32 2.78
C PRO A 87 11.60 3.54 2.95
N ASP A 88 11.62 2.31 2.43
CA ASP A 88 12.82 1.49 2.34
C ASP A 88 12.90 0.88 0.92
N PRO A 89 13.81 1.37 0.05
CA PRO A 89 13.92 0.90 -1.34
C PRO A 89 14.46 -0.53 -1.47
N THR A 90 14.92 -1.12 -0.37
CA THR A 90 15.46 -2.49 -0.29
C THR A 90 14.43 -3.51 0.22
N ALA A 91 13.35 -3.05 0.84
CA ALA A 91 12.31 -3.90 1.40
C ALA A 91 11.03 -3.93 0.52
N PHE A 92 10.20 -4.93 0.78
CA PHE A 92 8.83 -4.99 0.27
C PHE A 92 7.85 -4.67 1.40
N CYS A 93 6.85 -3.85 1.10
CA CYS A 93 5.68 -3.69 1.94
C CYS A 93 4.62 -4.71 1.49
N ILE A 94 4.00 -5.40 2.44
CA ILE A 94 3.02 -6.43 2.18
C ILE A 94 1.68 -5.99 2.76
N ASN A 95 0.66 -5.84 1.92
CA ASN A 95 -0.70 -5.54 2.36
C ASN A 95 -1.55 -6.81 2.31
N VAL A 96 -2.34 -7.03 3.36
CA VAL A 96 -3.45 -7.99 3.34
C VAL A 96 -4.62 -7.29 2.66
N GLY A 97 -5.19 -7.91 1.64
CA GLY A 97 -6.37 -7.37 0.97
C GLY A 97 -7.66 -8.09 1.37
N ASP A 98 -8.77 -7.58 0.86
CA ASP A 98 -10.12 -7.90 1.33
C ASP A 98 -10.49 -9.38 1.17
N VAL A 99 -9.95 -10.07 0.17
CA VAL A 99 -10.20 -11.51 -0.05
C VAL A 99 -9.55 -12.39 1.02
N LEU A 100 -8.48 -11.92 1.67
CA LEU A 100 -7.79 -12.68 2.72
C LEU A 100 -8.32 -12.41 4.14
N GLN A 101 -9.04 -11.30 4.35
CA GLN A 101 -9.56 -10.88 5.66
C GLN A 101 -10.63 -11.82 6.20
#